data_AF-X0TL37-F1
#
_entry.id   AF-X0TL37-F1
#
_cell.length_a   1.000
_cell.length_b   1.000
_cell.length_c   1.000
_cell.angle_alpha   90.00
_cell.angle_beta   90.00
_cell.angle_gamma   90.00
#
_symmetry.space_group_name_H-M   'P 1'
#
loop_
_entity.id
_entity.type
_entity.pdbx_description
1 polymer ?
#
loop_
_entity_poly.entity_id
_entity_poly.type
_entity_poly.pdbx_seq_one_letter_code
_entity_poly.pdbx_strand_id
1 'polypeptide(L)'
;MSLAVEKIIADLVNTEQVLRNSLLVDLSSLGSEELKLLQQAWANIELKRRRQIIYRLVELAEDNCELDFDSIFRNCLKDRDADIRSKAVEGLWESEDASLINLFINLLEQDSSVDVQVAAAAALGKFAMLAELNKLRSCYTARICQALLIV
;
A
#
# COMPACT_ATOMS: atom_id res chain seq x y z
N MET A 1 -20.52 -11.86 7.19
CA MET A 1 -20.26 -10.75 6.25
C MET A 1 -20.85 -9.50 6.86
N SER A 2 -20.06 -8.42 6.99
CA SER A 2 -20.55 -7.17 7.57
C SER A 2 -21.23 -6.33 6.49
N LEU A 3 -22.55 -6.15 6.59
CA LEU A 3 -23.33 -5.23 5.73
C LEU A 3 -22.78 -3.78 5.76
N ALA A 4 -21.98 -3.45 6.77
CA ALA A 4 -21.36 -2.14 6.90
C ALA A 4 -20.27 -1.89 5.84
N VAL A 5 -19.41 -2.88 5.58
CA VAL A 5 -18.26 -2.71 4.66
C VAL A 5 -18.71 -2.60 3.21
N GLU A 6 -19.72 -3.37 2.80
CA GLU A 6 -20.33 -3.25 1.46
C GLU A 6 -20.89 -1.84 1.22
N LYS A 7 -21.55 -1.27 2.24
CA LYS A 7 -22.08 0.09 2.17
C LYS A 7 -20.97 1.13 2.08
N ILE A 8 -19.91 0.98 2.89
CA ILE A 8 -18.73 1.86 2.82
C ILE A 8 -18.14 1.83 1.42
N ILE A 9 -17.93 0.65 0.84
CA ILE A 9 -17.38 0.49 -0.51
C ILE A 9 -18.27 1.17 -1.56
N ALA A 10 -19.60 1.04 -1.45
CA ALA A 10 -20.53 1.73 -2.34
C ALA A 10 -20.42 3.27 -2.22
N ASP A 11 -20.23 3.79 -1.00
CA ASP A 11 -20.04 5.21 -0.74
C ASP A 11 -18.68 5.73 -1.26
N LEU A 12 -17.64 4.87 -1.31
CA LEU A 12 -16.34 5.23 -1.91
C LEU A 12 -16.45 5.47 -3.42
N VAL A 13 -17.29 4.71 -4.11
CA VAL A 13 -17.55 4.83 -5.55
C VAL A 13 -18.28 6.14 -5.87
N ASN A 14 -19.10 6.64 -4.95
CA ASN A 14 -19.83 7.89 -5.14
C ASN A 14 -18.93 9.12 -5.00
N THR A 15 -18.55 9.71 -6.13
CA THR A 15 -17.66 10.87 -6.22
C THR A 15 -18.32 12.19 -5.78
N GLU A 16 -19.65 12.25 -5.70
CA GLU A 16 -20.40 13.41 -5.22
C GLU A 16 -20.37 13.54 -3.70
N GLN A 17 -20.09 12.44 -2.99
CA GLN A 17 -20.02 12.45 -1.53
C GLN A 17 -18.61 12.79 -1.02
N VAL A 18 -18.57 13.66 -0.01
CA VAL A 18 -17.34 13.98 0.71
C VAL A 18 -16.77 12.69 1.32
N LEU A 19 -15.48 12.45 1.07
CA LEU A 19 -14.76 11.33 1.67
C LEU A 19 -14.64 11.56 3.18
N ARG A 20 -15.27 10.72 4.00
CA ARG A 20 -15.26 10.85 5.45
C ARG A 20 -14.20 9.93 6.05
N ASN A 21 -13.33 10.49 6.90
CA ASN A 21 -12.31 9.71 7.60
C ASN A 21 -12.92 8.58 8.44
N SER A 22 -14.09 8.80 9.05
CA SER A 22 -14.78 7.75 9.82
C SER A 22 -15.09 6.49 9.00
N LEU A 23 -15.46 6.65 7.71
CA LEU A 23 -15.72 5.51 6.82
C LEU A 23 -14.43 4.80 6.42
N LEU A 24 -13.33 5.54 6.30
CA LEU A 24 -12.02 4.98 5.96
C LEU A 24 -11.40 4.22 7.14
N VAL A 25 -11.60 4.69 8.37
CA VAL A 25 -11.19 3.99 9.59
C VAL A 25 -11.84 2.60 9.67
N ASP A 26 -13.10 2.48 9.26
CA ASP A 26 -13.83 1.20 9.21
C ASP A 26 -13.26 0.23 8.15
N LEU A 27 -12.34 0.67 7.29
CA LEU A 27 -11.59 -0.20 6.36
C LEU A 27 -10.31 -0.76 6.98
N SER A 28 -10.04 -0.50 8.25
CA SER A 28 -8.89 -1.09 8.92
C SER A 28 -9.08 -2.61 9.06
N SER A 29 -7.99 -3.35 8.88
CA SER A 29 -7.91 -4.80 9.10
C SER A 29 -8.93 -5.62 8.32
N LEU A 30 -9.23 -5.24 7.06
CA LEU A 30 -10.19 -5.97 6.22
C LEU A 30 -9.86 -7.47 6.11
N GLY A 31 -10.90 -8.30 6.28
CA GLY A 31 -10.79 -9.73 6.00
C GLY A 31 -10.67 -10.03 4.51
N SER A 32 -10.34 -11.28 4.17
CA SER A 32 -10.13 -11.69 2.77
C SER A 32 -11.33 -11.44 1.85
N GLU A 33 -12.55 -11.62 2.35
CA GLU A 33 -13.77 -11.40 1.56
C GLU A 33 -14.07 -9.92 1.36
N GLU A 34 -13.89 -9.10 2.39
CA GLU A 34 -14.07 -7.65 2.31
C GLU A 34 -13.02 -7.01 1.39
N LEU A 35 -11.79 -7.50 1.45
CA LEU A 35 -10.72 -7.05 0.57
C LEU A 35 -11.02 -7.36 -0.91
N LYS A 36 -11.57 -8.55 -1.20
CA LYS A 36 -12.00 -8.91 -2.57
C LYS A 36 -13.12 -7.98 -3.06
N LEU A 37 -14.08 -7.64 -2.21
CA LEU A 37 -15.15 -6.69 -2.55
C LEU A 37 -14.58 -5.31 -2.84
N LEU A 38 -13.67 -4.81 -1.99
CA LEU A 38 -13.00 -3.54 -2.23
C LEU A 38 -12.23 -3.57 -3.55
N GLN A 39 -11.49 -4.65 -3.83
CA GLN A 39 -10.73 -4.80 -5.08
C GLN A 39 -11.63 -4.79 -6.32
N GLN A 40 -12.78 -5.46 -6.27
CA GLN A 40 -13.75 -5.47 -7.38
C GLN A 40 -14.35 -4.07 -7.61
N ALA A 41 -14.67 -3.36 -6.53
CA ALA A 41 -15.19 -2.00 -6.62
C ALA A 41 -14.11 -0.99 -7.06
N TRP A 42 -12.86 -1.16 -6.62
CA TRP A 42 -11.73 -0.26 -6.87
C TRP A 42 -11.54 0.04 -8.37
N ALA A 43 -11.70 -0.98 -9.22
CA ALA A 43 -11.60 -0.83 -10.67
C ALA A 43 -12.64 0.15 -11.27
N ASN A 44 -13.78 0.33 -10.61
CA ASN A 44 -14.87 1.21 -11.04
C ASN A 44 -14.80 2.61 -10.39
N ILE A 45 -13.91 2.83 -9.42
CA ILE A 45 -13.72 4.13 -8.79
C ILE A 45 -12.92 5.02 -9.73
N GLU A 46 -13.41 6.25 -9.97
CA GLU A 46 -12.69 7.23 -10.77
C GLU A 46 -11.30 7.55 -10.22
N LEU A 47 -10.32 7.77 -11.09
CA LEU A 47 -8.92 7.97 -10.72
C LEU A 47 -8.73 9.03 -9.63
N LYS A 48 -9.38 10.19 -9.76
CA LYS A 48 -9.30 11.28 -8.79
C LYS A 48 -9.73 10.82 -7.40
N ARG A 49 -10.78 10.00 -7.32
CA ARG A 49 -11.31 9.47 -6.06
C ARG A 49 -10.40 8.39 -5.48
N ARG A 50 -9.82 7.50 -6.31
CA ARG A 50 -8.82 6.53 -5.85
C ARG A 50 -7.60 7.20 -5.23
N ARG A 51 -7.10 8.27 -5.86
CA ARG A 51 -6.04 9.11 -5.30
C ARG A 51 -6.44 9.75 -3.97
N GLN A 52 -7.64 10.32 -3.87
CA GLN A 52 -8.12 10.84 -2.58
C GLN A 52 -8.15 9.76 -1.50
N ILE A 53 -8.61 8.55 -1.82
CA ILE A 53 -8.68 7.45 -0.86
C ILE A 53 -7.28 7.04 -0.41
N ILE A 54 -6.35 6.78 -1.32
CA ILE A 54 -5.02 6.31 -0.94
C ILE A 54 -4.25 7.34 -0.10
N TYR A 55 -4.33 8.63 -0.44
CA TYR A 55 -3.70 9.70 0.35
C TYR A 55 -4.29 9.75 1.76
N ARG A 56 -5.62 9.68 1.89
CA ARG A 56 -6.26 9.70 3.21
C ARG A 56 -5.95 8.46 4.04
N LEU A 57 -5.82 7.29 3.42
CA LEU A 57 -5.43 6.07 4.14
C LEU A 57 -4.00 6.17 4.68
N VAL A 58 -3.07 6.74 3.92
CA VAL A 58 -1.70 7.00 4.39
C VAL A 58 -1.71 7.99 5.56
N GLU A 59 -2.36 9.15 5.40
CA GLU A 59 -2.47 10.14 6.50
C GLU A 59 -3.07 9.53 7.77
N LEU A 60 -4.11 8.70 7.65
CA LEU A 60 -4.73 8.04 8.80
C LEU A 60 -3.81 7.02 9.48
N ALA A 61 -3.00 6.28 8.71
CA ALA A 61 -2.03 5.34 9.25
C ALA A 61 -0.86 6.05 9.96
N GLU A 62 -0.43 7.20 9.43
CA GLU A 62 0.57 8.06 10.07
C GLU A 62 0.05 8.65 11.39
N ASP A 63 -1.21 9.09 11.40
CA ASP A 63 -1.85 9.67 12.59
C ASP A 63 -2.19 8.62 13.67
N ASN A 64 -2.47 7.37 13.28
CA ASN A 64 -2.87 6.31 14.19
C ASN A 64 -2.33 4.93 13.77
N CYS A 65 -1.27 4.49 14.47
CA CYS A 65 -0.60 3.21 14.23
C CYS A 65 -1.44 1.96 14.57
N GLU A 66 -2.58 2.11 15.25
CA GLU A 66 -3.52 1.00 15.48
C GLU A 66 -4.35 0.65 14.23
N LEU A 67 -4.36 1.54 13.23
CA LEU A 67 -5.03 1.28 11.95
C LEU A 67 -4.11 0.49 11.03
N ASP A 68 -4.63 -0.62 10.52
CA ASP A 68 -3.92 -1.51 9.60
C ASP A 68 -4.62 -1.48 8.23
N PHE A 69 -3.95 -0.85 7.27
CA PHE A 69 -4.39 -0.83 5.87
C PHE A 69 -3.43 -1.59 4.95
N ASP A 70 -2.52 -2.42 5.48
CA ASP A 70 -1.46 -3.09 4.72
C ASP A 70 -2.05 -3.92 3.56
N SER A 71 -3.17 -4.61 3.81
CA SER A 71 -3.85 -5.42 2.81
C SER A 71 -4.38 -4.58 1.64
N ILE A 72 -4.82 -3.35 1.90
CA ILE A 72 -5.29 -2.39 0.89
C ILE A 72 -4.09 -1.84 0.12
N PHE A 73 -3.05 -1.39 0.81
CA PHE A 73 -1.84 -0.87 0.19
C PHE A 73 -1.17 -1.90 -0.72
N ARG A 74 -1.05 -3.16 -0.28
CA ARG A 74 -0.52 -4.26 -1.11
C ARG A 74 -1.27 -4.47 -2.41
N ASN A 75 -2.60 -4.32 -2.39
CA ASN A 75 -3.40 -4.39 -3.62
C ASN A 75 -3.15 -3.17 -4.51
N CYS A 76 -3.01 -1.99 -3.92
CA CYS A 76 -2.75 -0.74 -4.63
C CYS A 76 -1.37 -0.67 -5.30
N LEU A 77 -0.40 -1.51 -4.89
CA LEU A 77 0.88 -1.68 -5.62
C LEU A 77 0.70 -2.14 -7.08
N LYS A 78 -0.48 -2.62 -7.46
CA LYS A 78 -0.82 -3.03 -8.83
C LYS A 78 -1.76 -2.05 -9.55
N ASP A 79 -2.04 -0.89 -8.97
CA ASP A 79 -2.90 0.11 -9.64
C ASP A 79 -2.27 0.56 -10.96
N ARG A 80 -3.11 0.91 -11.93
CA ARG A 80 -2.66 1.45 -13.22
C ARG A 80 -1.98 2.80 -13.06
N ASP A 81 -2.38 3.57 -12.06
CA ASP A 81 -1.85 4.91 -11.79
C ASP A 81 -0.61 4.87 -10.91
N ALA A 82 0.45 5.55 -11.36
CA ALA A 82 1.74 5.54 -10.68
C ALA A 82 1.71 6.25 -9.32
N ASP A 83 0.92 7.32 -9.17
CA ASP A 83 0.80 8.06 -7.91
C ASP A 83 0.15 7.18 -6.83
N ILE A 84 -0.86 6.38 -7.19
CA ILE A 84 -1.45 5.37 -6.29
C ILE A 84 -0.42 4.31 -5.90
N ARG A 85 0.36 3.77 -6.85
CA ARG A 85 1.40 2.77 -6.54
C ARG A 85 2.47 3.34 -5.61
N SER A 86 2.94 4.56 -5.87
CA SER A 86 3.93 5.25 -5.04
C SER A 86 3.41 5.46 -3.62
N LYS A 87 2.18 5.96 -3.47
CA LYS A 87 1.56 6.16 -2.15
C LYS A 87 1.27 4.86 -1.41
N ALA A 88 0.98 3.78 -2.14
CA ALA A 88 0.85 2.46 -1.54
C ALA A 88 2.17 1.93 -0.97
N VAL A 89 3.31 2.23 -1.60
CA VAL A 89 4.63 1.91 -1.03
C VAL A 89 4.87 2.69 0.26
N GLU A 90 4.53 3.99 0.27
CA GLU A 90 4.63 4.86 1.45
C GLU A 90 3.75 4.36 2.61
N GLY A 91 2.50 3.97 2.33
CA GLY A 91 1.61 3.40 3.35
C GLY A 91 2.10 2.07 3.95
N LEU A 92 2.96 1.34 3.23
CA LEU A 92 3.58 0.10 3.72
C LEU A 92 4.92 0.32 4.42
N TRP A 93 5.36 1.58 4.59
CA TRP A 93 6.67 1.91 5.16
C TRP A 93 6.87 1.31 6.56
N GLU A 94 5.86 1.34 7.43
CA GLU A 94 5.96 0.83 8.80
C GLU A 94 5.89 -0.71 8.88
N SER A 95 5.45 -1.38 7.82
CA SER A 95 5.40 -2.85 7.77
C SER A 95 6.81 -3.45 7.76
N GLU A 96 7.07 -4.43 8.63
CA GLU A 96 8.31 -5.22 8.65
C GLU A 96 8.13 -6.61 8.00
N ASP A 97 7.00 -6.86 7.34
CA ASP A 97 6.75 -8.14 6.68
C ASP A 97 7.71 -8.35 5.50
N ALA A 98 8.64 -9.30 5.67
CA ALA A 98 9.64 -9.67 4.69
C ALA A 98 9.06 -10.10 3.32
N SER A 99 7.76 -10.44 3.22
CA SER A 99 7.11 -10.70 1.94
C SER A 99 7.07 -9.47 1.02
N LEU A 100 7.17 -8.26 1.58
CA LEU A 100 7.24 -7.00 0.84
C LEU A 100 8.55 -6.80 0.09
N ILE A 101 9.65 -7.42 0.55
CA ILE A 101 10.99 -7.21 -0.02
C ILE A 101 10.99 -7.52 -1.52
N ASN A 102 10.42 -8.66 -1.92
CA ASN A 102 10.37 -9.03 -3.33
C ASN A 102 9.44 -8.14 -4.15
N LEU A 103 8.37 -7.62 -3.52
CA LEU A 103 7.46 -6.69 -4.18
C LEU A 103 8.16 -5.35 -4.44
N PHE A 104 8.89 -4.82 -3.47
CA PHE A 104 9.63 -3.56 -3.62
C PHE A 104 10.82 -3.70 -4.57
N ILE A 105 11.54 -4.83 -4.57
CA ILE A 105 12.58 -5.08 -5.59
C ILE A 105 11.96 -5.06 -7.00
N ASN A 106 10.83 -5.75 -7.21
CA ASN A 106 10.18 -5.74 -8.52
C ASN A 106 9.73 -4.33 -8.94
N LEU A 107 9.19 -3.52 -8.02
CA LEU A 107 8.81 -2.14 -8.32
C LEU A 107 10.03 -1.27 -8.66
N LEU A 108 11.13 -1.42 -7.92
CA LEU A 108 12.37 -0.72 -8.19
C LEU A 108 12.94 -1.05 -9.57
N GLU A 109 12.94 -2.32 -9.96
CA GLU A 109 13.56 -2.78 -11.20
C GLU A 109 12.66 -2.62 -12.44
N GLN A 110 11.34 -2.72 -12.28
CA GLN A 110 10.42 -2.96 -13.40
C GLN A 110 9.30 -1.92 -13.52
N ASP A 111 9.04 -1.09 -12.51
CA ASP A 111 8.00 -0.07 -12.63
C ASP A 111 8.42 0.98 -13.68
N SER A 112 7.46 1.48 -14.45
CA SER A 112 7.72 2.49 -15.48
C SER A 112 7.84 3.92 -14.94
N SER A 113 7.40 4.15 -13.70
CA SER A 113 7.44 5.46 -13.07
C SER A 113 8.64 5.60 -12.15
N VAL A 114 9.44 6.65 -12.36
CA VAL A 114 10.57 7.01 -11.49
C VAL A 114 10.10 7.24 -10.05
N ASP A 115 8.92 7.86 -9.85
CA ASP A 115 8.40 8.13 -8.50
C ASP A 115 8.15 6.82 -7.73
N VAL A 116 7.64 5.80 -8.42
CA VAL A 116 7.39 4.48 -7.81
C VAL A 116 8.70 3.76 -7.52
N GLN A 117 9.68 3.83 -8.44
CA GLN A 117 11.02 3.27 -8.23
C GLN A 117 11.70 3.91 -7.02
N VAL A 118 11.65 5.25 -6.90
CA VAL A 118 12.21 6.00 -5.77
C VAL A 118 11.52 5.62 -4.46
N ALA A 119 10.20 5.53 -4.44
CA ALA A 119 9.46 5.09 -3.25
C ALA A 119 9.86 3.66 -2.83
N ALA A 120 10.01 2.75 -3.81
CA ALA A 120 10.43 1.37 -3.56
C ALA A 120 11.88 1.27 -3.05
N ALA A 121 12.80 2.06 -3.61
CA ALA A 121 14.18 2.16 -3.12
C ALA A 121 14.23 2.66 -1.68
N ALA A 122 13.46 3.71 -1.36
CA ALA A 122 13.34 4.21 0.00
C ALA A 122 12.88 3.10 0.94
N ALA A 123 11.75 2.44 0.63
CA ALA A 123 11.19 1.35 1.44
C ALA A 123 12.19 0.19 1.64
N LEU A 124 12.94 -0.18 0.60
CA LEU A 124 14.02 -1.18 0.69
C LEU A 124 15.15 -0.74 1.63
N GLY A 125 15.42 0.55 1.77
CA GLY A 125 16.37 1.10 2.73
C GLY A 125 16.03 0.70 4.18
N LYS A 126 14.75 0.69 4.55
CA LYS A 126 14.30 0.17 5.86
C LYS A 126 14.64 -1.31 6.02
N PHE A 127 14.36 -2.13 5.00
CA PHE A 127 14.69 -3.54 5.05
C PHE A 127 16.20 -3.80 5.07
N ALA A 128 17.02 -2.95 4.43
CA ALA A 128 18.47 -2.99 4.56
C ALA A 128 18.90 -2.74 6.02
N MET A 129 18.32 -1.75 6.69
CA MET A 129 18.55 -1.52 8.11
C MET A 129 18.13 -2.73 8.97
N LEU A 130 16.97 -3.34 8.70
CA LEU A 130 16.55 -4.56 9.40
C LEU A 130 17.52 -5.74 9.16
N ALA A 131 18.08 -5.85 7.97
CA ALA A 131 19.10 -6.84 7.64
C ALA A 131 20.39 -6.63 8.46
N GLU A 132 20.90 -5.40 8.54
CA GLU A 132 22.08 -5.06 9.35
C GLU A 132 21.86 -5.35 10.85
N LEU A 133 20.62 -5.15 11.32
CA LEU A 133 20.21 -5.49 12.69
C LEU A 133 19.98 -6.99 12.91
N ASN A 134 20.30 -7.86 11.94
CA ASN A 134 20.08 -9.31 11.96
C ASN A 134 18.61 -9.70 12.21
N LYS A 135 17.66 -8.83 11.84
CA LYS A 135 16.21 -9.10 11.94
C LYS A 135 15.65 -9.81 10.71
N LEU A 136 16.44 -9.95 9.64
CA LEU A 136 16.06 -10.64 8.41
C LEU A 136 16.91 -11.89 8.17
N ARG A 137 16.36 -12.84 7.40
CA ARG A 137 17.12 -14.00 6.92
C ARG A 137 18.18 -13.53 5.92
N SER A 138 19.35 -14.17 5.93
CA SER A 138 20.49 -13.83 5.06
C SER A 138 20.18 -13.83 3.56
N CYS A 139 19.23 -14.66 3.10
CA CYS A 139 18.78 -14.66 1.71
C CYS A 139 18.13 -13.35 1.28
N TYR A 140 17.52 -12.59 2.20
CA TYR A 140 16.95 -11.28 1.92
C TYR A 140 18.02 -10.19 1.89
N THR A 141 19.00 -10.24 2.79
CA THR A 141 20.12 -9.28 2.83
C THR A 141 20.82 -9.17 1.48
N ALA A 142 21.24 -10.30 0.90
CA ALA A 142 21.93 -10.32 -0.39
C ALA A 142 21.08 -9.71 -1.51
N ARG A 143 19.76 -9.99 -1.51
CA ARG A 143 18.83 -9.49 -2.53
C ARG A 143 18.59 -7.99 -2.41
N ILE A 144 18.41 -7.47 -1.20
CA ILE A 144 18.22 -6.03 -0.96
C ILE A 144 19.46 -5.26 -1.40
N CYS A 145 20.65 -5.71 -0.97
CA CYS A 145 21.91 -5.07 -1.36
C CYS A 145 22.12 -5.09 -2.87
N GLN A 146 21.85 -6.23 -3.52
CA GLN A 146 21.95 -6.32 -4.98
C GLN A 146 21.01 -5.33 -5.66
N ALA A 147 19.74 -5.26 -5.26
CA ALA A 147 18.77 -4.37 -5.88
C ALA A 147 19.12 -2.88 -5.71
N LEU A 148 19.56 -2.47 -4.50
CA LEU A 148 19.88 -1.07 -4.21
C LEU A 148 21.20 -0.57 -4.83
N LEU A 149 22.10 -1.47 -5.24
CA LEU A 149 23.38 -1.12 -5.88
C LEU A 149 23.28 -1.02 -7.42
N ILE A 150 22.17 -1.46 -8.02
CA ILE A 150 21.95 -1.48 -9.47
C ILE A 150 21.25 -0.20 -9.97
N VAL A 151 20.62 0.55 -9.07
CA VAL A 151 19.94 1.84 -9.33
C VAL A 151 20.95 2.97 -9.48
#